data_AF-A0A9P4JUZ8-F1
#
_entry.id   AF-A0A9P4JUZ8-F1
#
_cell.length_a   1.000
_cell.length_b   1.000
_cell.length_c   1.000
_cell.angle_alpha   90.00
_cell.angle_beta   90.00
_cell.angle_gamma   90.00
#
_symmetry.space_group_name_H-M   'P 1'
#
loop_
_entity.id
_entity.type
_entity.pdbx_description
1 polymer ?
#
loop_
_entity_poly.entity_id
_entity_poly.type
_entity_poly.pdbx_seq_one_letter_code
_entity_poly.pdbx_strand_id
1 'polypeptide(L)'
;MDAILSIIRSATRLLNLLLPFTNRSTPLLQDIIHTIALCGALYFAPGITDRYHSRQHQTGDRELHNIDVDGDPPDIPHDVGIVEEPSDTEEAFEEEEAPPQAPTPPNLQDQPQPPQPAQNDEFDVPGPANLNAPRATPQNRQIGKKKAASLARRDQRRAYHEFLQNQREQRRLEEEAVAAEREAALSSEKARRKAIEQDIVERAREERERKKEAERKEAEEEGRRRDRVVDTVRKELKVKGVVDLGDLTWKELKDMAWIESLVRAAGLLNKKEGGDRYTMITGEGWLVKLDKEVTQEAYAQAVAFGERNNGEVALNQFAEILQKVVLQRAKG
;
A
#
# COMPACT_ATOMS: atom_id res chain seq x y z
N MET A 1 -21.00 35.01 24.13
CA MET A 1 -21.77 34.50 22.96
C MET A 1 -22.05 35.59 21.92
N ASP A 2 -22.18 36.86 22.31
CA ASP A 2 -22.49 37.96 21.39
C ASP A 2 -21.43 38.22 20.29
N ALA A 3 -20.16 37.99 20.59
CA ALA A 3 -19.08 38.10 19.60
C ALA A 3 -19.24 37.09 18.45
N ILE A 4 -19.69 35.87 18.75
CA ILE A 4 -19.89 34.81 17.75
C ILE A 4 -21.11 35.15 16.87
N LEU A 5 -22.19 35.63 17.49
CA LEU A 5 -23.38 36.09 16.76
C LEU A 5 -23.08 37.29 15.85
N SER A 6 -22.19 38.19 16.27
CA SER A 6 -21.72 39.31 15.46
C SER A 6 -20.95 38.84 14.23
N ILE A 7 -20.03 37.89 14.40
CA ILE A 7 -19.21 37.34 13.30
C ILE A 7 -20.10 36.63 12.27
N ILE A 8 -21.08 35.84 12.72
CA ILE A 8 -22.03 35.14 11.85
C ILE A 8 -22.91 36.12 11.06
N ARG A 9 -23.37 37.22 11.69
CA ARG A 9 -24.15 38.28 11.02
C ARG A 9 -23.32 39.07 10.00
N SER A 10 -22.02 39.28 10.26
CA SER A 10 -21.13 39.93 9.29
C SER A 10 -20.81 39.02 8.10
N ALA A 11 -20.55 37.73 8.34
CA ALA A 11 -20.26 36.76 7.28
C ALA A 11 -21.46 36.57 6.34
N THR A 12 -22.67 36.48 6.90
CA THR A 12 -23.91 36.37 6.11
C THR A 12 -24.19 37.63 5.28
N ARG A 13 -23.82 38.82 5.75
CA ARG A 13 -23.91 40.05 4.92
C ARG A 13 -22.90 40.05 3.78
N LEU A 14 -21.68 39.59 4.05
CA LEU A 14 -20.60 39.52 3.05
C LEU A 14 -20.93 38.50 1.93
N LEU A 15 -21.47 37.34 2.31
CA LEU A 15 -21.92 36.29 1.38
C LEU A 15 -23.06 36.78 0.48
N ASN A 16 -24.05 37.49 1.05
CA ASN A 16 -25.14 38.09 0.28
C ASN A 16 -24.68 39.22 -0.67
N LEU A 17 -23.48 39.77 -0.45
CA LEU A 17 -22.93 40.86 -1.27
C LEU A 17 -22.02 40.35 -2.38
N LEU A 18 -21.37 39.19 -2.18
CA LEU A 18 -20.51 38.55 -3.19
C LEU A 18 -21.28 37.70 -4.21
N LEU A 19 -22.51 37.25 -3.89
CA LEU A 19 -23.32 36.42 -4.78
C LEU A 19 -24.58 37.18 -5.22
N PRO A 20 -24.54 37.94 -6.34
CA PRO A 20 -25.67 38.72 -6.82
C PRO A 20 -26.84 37.88 -7.38
N PHE A 21 -26.75 36.55 -7.35
CA PHE A 21 -27.78 35.63 -7.87
C PHE A 21 -28.61 34.94 -6.77
N THR A 22 -28.34 35.21 -5.50
CA THR A 22 -29.07 34.55 -4.41
C THR A 22 -30.32 35.33 -4.00
N ASN A 23 -31.46 34.86 -4.51
CA ASN A 23 -32.79 35.30 -4.10
C ASN A 23 -32.97 35.14 -2.57
N ARG A 24 -33.58 36.14 -1.93
CA ARG A 24 -33.78 36.21 -0.46
C ARG A 24 -34.72 35.13 0.10
N SER A 25 -35.35 34.35 -0.78
CA SER A 25 -36.36 33.32 -0.46
C SER A 25 -35.84 31.89 -0.60
N THR A 26 -34.60 31.66 -1.06
CA THR A 26 -33.99 30.34 -1.06
C THR A 26 -33.05 30.21 0.15
N PRO A 27 -33.15 29.14 0.94
CA PRO A 27 -32.31 28.94 2.11
C PRO A 27 -30.90 28.59 1.65
N LEU A 28 -30.09 29.58 1.30
CA LEU A 28 -28.66 29.48 0.98
C LEU A 28 -27.90 28.73 2.09
N LEU A 29 -28.38 28.86 3.33
CA LEU A 29 -27.88 28.09 4.46
C LEU A 29 -28.12 26.58 4.30
N GLN A 30 -29.28 26.19 3.74
CA GLN A 30 -29.60 24.80 3.45
C GLN A 30 -28.64 24.24 2.42
N ASP A 31 -28.39 24.94 1.30
CA ASP A 31 -27.43 24.48 0.29
C ASP A 31 -26.03 24.37 0.86
N ILE A 32 -25.56 25.35 1.64
CA ILE A 32 -24.26 25.28 2.31
C ILE A 32 -24.20 24.09 3.28
N ILE A 33 -25.26 23.85 4.06
CA ILE A 33 -25.33 22.70 4.98
C ILE A 33 -25.31 21.39 4.18
N HIS A 34 -26.03 21.31 3.06
CA HIS A 34 -26.04 20.12 2.21
C HIS A 34 -24.69 19.91 1.54
N THR A 35 -24.03 20.96 1.05
CA THR A 35 -22.68 20.88 0.49
C THR A 35 -21.67 20.44 1.55
N ILE A 36 -21.71 21.01 2.76
CA ILE A 36 -20.81 20.59 3.85
C ILE A 36 -21.10 19.13 4.25
N ALA A 37 -22.37 18.74 4.35
CA ALA A 37 -22.74 17.36 4.67
C ALA A 37 -22.29 16.38 3.58
N LEU A 38 -22.46 16.73 2.30
CA LEU A 38 -22.05 15.93 1.15
C LEU A 38 -20.52 15.84 1.02
N CYS A 39 -19.80 16.95 1.19
CA CYS A 39 -18.34 16.95 1.26
C CYS A 39 -17.81 16.15 2.46
N GLY A 40 -18.46 16.27 3.62
CA GLY A 40 -18.14 15.46 4.80
C GLY A 40 -18.37 13.97 4.54
N ALA A 41 -19.51 13.61 3.96
CA ALA A 41 -19.81 12.23 3.60
C ALA A 41 -18.79 11.68 2.58
N LEU A 42 -18.45 12.42 1.53
CA LEU A 42 -17.44 12.00 0.54
C LEU A 42 -16.04 11.89 1.13
N TYR A 43 -15.67 12.76 2.07
CA TYR A 43 -14.37 12.68 2.75
C TYR A 43 -14.25 11.44 3.65
N PHE A 44 -15.34 11.06 4.32
CA PHE A 44 -15.36 9.89 5.21
C PHE A 44 -15.79 8.59 4.51
N ALA A 45 -16.35 8.65 3.30
CA ALA A 45 -16.82 7.48 2.55
C ALA A 45 -15.73 6.41 2.35
N PRO A 46 -14.49 6.73 1.93
CA PRO A 46 -13.43 5.73 1.78
C PRO A 46 -13.18 4.96 3.08
N GLY A 47 -13.16 5.65 4.23
CA GLY A 47 -12.91 5.03 5.52
C GLY A 47 -14.06 4.15 6.05
N ILE A 48 -15.31 4.41 5.64
CA ILE A 48 -16.46 3.56 5.97
C ILE A 48 -16.43 2.30 5.08
N THR A 49 -16.12 2.46 3.79
CA THR A 49 -15.99 1.39 2.82
C THR A 49 -14.89 0.40 3.21
N ASP A 50 -13.73 0.88 3.67
CA ASP A 50 -12.63 0.02 4.15
C ASP A 50 -13.03 -0.81 5.37
N ARG A 51 -13.79 -0.23 6.30
CA ARG A 51 -14.30 -0.94 7.49
C ARG A 51 -15.35 -1.99 7.13
N TYR A 52 -16.18 -1.71 6.11
CA TYR A 52 -17.20 -2.64 5.64
C TYR A 52 -16.56 -3.85 4.95
N HIS A 53 -15.64 -3.62 4.01
CA HIS A 53 -14.85 -4.69 3.37
C HIS A 53 -14.05 -5.52 4.38
N SER A 54 -13.44 -4.87 5.37
CA SER A 54 -12.70 -5.58 6.44
C SER A 54 -13.59 -6.50 7.29
N ARG A 55 -14.86 -6.13 7.50
CA ARG A 55 -15.83 -7.00 8.20
C ARG A 55 -16.31 -8.15 7.30
N GLN A 56 -16.55 -7.88 6.03
CA GLN A 56 -17.03 -8.89 5.09
C GLN A 56 -16.00 -10.00 4.85
N HIS A 57 -14.70 -9.66 4.77
CA HIS A 57 -13.63 -10.65 4.71
C HIS A 57 -13.49 -11.49 5.99
N GLN A 58 -13.82 -10.96 7.16
CA GLN A 58 -13.78 -11.74 8.41
C GLN A 58 -14.94 -12.73 8.55
N THR A 59 -16.09 -12.45 7.92
CA THR A 59 -17.24 -13.38 7.92
C THR A 59 -17.17 -14.42 6.81
N GLY A 60 -16.57 -14.12 5.65
CA GLY A 60 -16.51 -15.05 4.52
C GLY A 60 -15.57 -16.27 4.71
N ASP A 61 -14.52 -16.13 5.51
CA ASP A 61 -13.53 -17.21 5.72
C ASP A 61 -13.85 -18.14 6.91
N ARG A 62 -15.02 -17.98 7.56
CA ARG A 62 -15.39 -18.76 8.75
C ARG A 62 -16.46 -19.82 8.50
N GLU A 63 -16.92 -20.01 7.26
CA GLU A 63 -18.08 -20.87 6.94
C GLU A 63 -17.76 -22.12 6.09
N LEU A 64 -16.50 -22.60 6.08
CA LEU A 64 -16.14 -23.87 5.42
C LEU A 64 -15.40 -24.87 6.32
N HIS A 65 -15.55 -24.79 7.65
CA HIS A 65 -15.01 -25.84 8.51
C HIS A 65 -15.95 -26.23 9.66
N ASN A 66 -16.53 -27.43 9.48
CA ASN A 66 -17.16 -28.33 10.46
C ASN A 66 -18.57 -28.00 10.96
N ILE A 67 -19.58 -28.51 10.24
CA ILE A 67 -20.78 -29.11 10.84
C ILE A 67 -21.19 -30.33 9.99
N ASP A 68 -20.75 -31.54 10.38
CA ASP A 68 -21.47 -32.78 10.09
C ASP A 68 -22.68 -32.83 11.02
N VAL A 69 -23.87 -32.51 10.50
CA VAL A 69 -25.15 -32.78 11.17
C VAL A 69 -26.12 -33.33 10.14
N ASP A 70 -26.33 -34.64 10.22
CA ASP A 70 -27.52 -35.32 9.70
C ASP A 70 -28.78 -34.69 10.33
N GLY A 71 -29.61 -34.05 9.51
CA GLY A 71 -30.91 -33.52 9.93
C GLY A 71 -31.68 -32.95 8.76
N ASP A 72 -32.88 -33.50 8.52
CA ASP A 72 -33.83 -33.15 7.46
C ASP A 72 -33.95 -31.64 7.15
N PRO A 73 -34.13 -31.25 5.87
CA PRO A 73 -34.31 -29.86 5.49
C PRO A 73 -35.73 -29.38 5.84
N PRO A 74 -35.90 -28.25 6.55
CA PRO A 74 -37.16 -27.54 6.54
C PRO A 74 -37.27 -26.68 5.28
N ASP A 75 -38.43 -26.78 4.61
CA ASP A 75 -38.89 -25.86 3.56
C ASP A 75 -38.79 -24.40 4.02
N ILE A 76 -37.94 -23.62 3.34
CA ILE A 76 -37.92 -22.17 3.46
C ILE A 76 -38.52 -21.60 2.16
N PRO A 77 -39.58 -20.76 2.26
CA PRO A 77 -40.26 -20.22 1.09
C PRO A 77 -39.37 -19.23 0.35
N HIS A 78 -39.18 -19.47 -0.94
CA HIS A 78 -38.76 -18.46 -1.89
C HIS A 78 -39.82 -17.35 -1.95
N ASP A 79 -39.37 -16.11 -1.75
CA ASP A 79 -39.79 -14.89 -2.48
C ASP A 79 -39.85 -13.66 -1.56
N VAL A 80 -38.90 -12.74 -1.75
CA VAL A 80 -39.17 -11.28 -1.79
C VAL A 80 -37.99 -10.57 -2.48
N GLY A 81 -38.17 -10.37 -3.78
CA GLY A 81 -37.83 -9.13 -4.51
C GLY A 81 -36.48 -8.46 -4.24
N ILE A 82 -35.45 -8.89 -4.96
CA ILE A 82 -34.38 -7.98 -5.39
C ILE A 82 -34.86 -7.35 -6.69
N VAL A 83 -35.34 -6.12 -6.59
CA VAL A 83 -35.54 -5.23 -7.74
C VAL A 83 -34.15 -4.80 -8.18
N GLU A 84 -33.67 -5.35 -9.29
CA GLU A 84 -32.56 -4.78 -10.06
C GLU A 84 -33.04 -3.46 -10.65
N GLU A 85 -32.70 -2.34 -10.01
CA GLU A 85 -32.75 -1.04 -10.68
C GLU A 85 -31.63 -1.00 -11.75
N PRO A 86 -31.94 -0.64 -13.00
CA PRO A 86 -30.91 -0.35 -13.99
C PRO A 86 -30.23 0.97 -13.63
N SER A 87 -28.96 0.92 -13.24
CA SER A 87 -28.17 2.15 -13.05
C SER A 87 -27.81 2.74 -14.41
N ASP A 88 -28.61 3.72 -14.84
CA ASP A 88 -28.15 4.79 -15.72
C ASP A 88 -27.05 5.56 -14.98
N THR A 89 -25.80 5.34 -15.35
CA THR A 89 -24.74 6.31 -15.11
C THR A 89 -23.79 6.26 -16.31
N GLU A 90 -24.07 7.15 -17.24
CA GLU A 90 -23.11 7.69 -18.20
C GLU A 90 -21.95 8.32 -17.42
N GLU A 91 -20.86 7.57 -17.22
CA GLU A 91 -19.54 8.18 -17.08
C GLU A 91 -18.55 7.45 -17.98
N ALA A 92 -18.23 8.18 -19.06
CA ALA A 92 -17.21 7.92 -20.03
C ALA A 92 -15.92 7.39 -19.40
N PHE A 93 -15.70 6.09 -19.52
CA PHE A 93 -14.36 5.57 -19.68
C PHE A 93 -13.86 6.06 -21.04
N GLU A 94 -12.99 7.07 -21.04
CA GLU A 94 -12.05 7.27 -22.13
C GLU A 94 -11.22 5.99 -22.26
N GLU A 95 -11.68 5.14 -23.16
CA GLU A 95 -10.96 4.02 -23.71
C GLU A 95 -9.71 4.61 -24.40
N GLU A 96 -8.59 4.64 -23.68
CA GLU A 96 -7.28 4.92 -24.26
C GLU A 96 -7.04 3.87 -25.36
N GLU A 97 -7.31 4.30 -26.59
CA GLU A 97 -7.06 3.58 -27.82
C GLU A 97 -5.60 3.12 -27.82
N ALA A 98 -5.38 1.83 -27.56
CA ALA A 98 -4.07 1.23 -27.72
C ALA A 98 -3.59 1.52 -29.15
N PRO A 99 -2.33 1.98 -29.35
CA PRO A 99 -1.85 2.33 -30.68
C PRO A 99 -2.01 1.11 -31.61
N PRO A 100 -2.44 1.32 -32.87
CA PRO A 100 -2.68 0.21 -33.78
C PRO A 100 -1.42 -0.63 -33.91
N GLN A 101 -1.53 -1.91 -33.56
CA GLN A 101 -0.45 -2.87 -33.76
C GLN A 101 -0.10 -2.87 -35.25
N ALA A 102 1.16 -2.60 -35.56
CA ALA A 102 1.66 -2.67 -36.93
C ALA A 102 1.34 -4.06 -37.52
N PRO A 103 0.99 -4.15 -38.82
CA PRO A 103 0.69 -5.42 -39.46
C PRO A 103 1.89 -6.36 -39.34
N THR A 104 1.70 -7.43 -38.58
CA THR A 104 2.68 -8.51 -38.45
C THR A 104 2.99 -9.03 -39.86
N PRO A 105 4.25 -9.01 -40.32
CA PRO A 105 4.59 -9.52 -41.64
C PRO A 105 4.22 -11.01 -41.74
N PRO A 106 3.68 -11.47 -42.88
CA PRO A 106 3.25 -12.85 -43.05
C PRO A 106 4.44 -13.79 -42.83
N ASN A 107 4.20 -14.83 -42.03
CA ASN A 107 5.16 -15.87 -41.70
C ASN A 107 5.59 -16.58 -42.99
N LEU A 108 6.81 -16.31 -43.47
CA LEU A 108 7.45 -16.97 -44.62
C LEU A 108 8.01 -18.34 -44.23
N GLN A 109 7.15 -19.22 -43.72
CA GLN A 109 7.56 -20.55 -43.25
C GLN A 109 7.19 -21.71 -44.18
N ASP A 110 6.77 -21.44 -45.42
CA ASP A 110 6.57 -22.45 -46.45
C ASP A 110 7.23 -22.05 -47.78
N GLN A 111 8.56 -21.95 -47.81
CA GLN A 111 9.29 -22.08 -49.08
C GLN A 111 9.68 -23.54 -49.30
N PRO A 112 9.28 -24.17 -50.43
CA PRO A 112 9.79 -25.48 -50.80
C PRO A 112 11.29 -25.39 -51.07
N GLN A 113 12.07 -26.20 -50.34
CA GLN A 113 13.50 -26.40 -50.61
C GLN A 113 13.69 -26.84 -52.08
N PRO A 114 14.63 -26.24 -52.83
CA PRO A 114 14.99 -26.76 -54.15
C PRO A 114 15.64 -28.15 -54.00
N PRO A 115 15.40 -29.08 -54.94
CA PRO A 115 15.93 -30.44 -54.86
C PRO A 115 17.45 -30.43 -54.89
N GLN A 116 18.06 -31.11 -53.92
CA GLN A 116 19.49 -31.42 -53.93
C GLN A 116 19.78 -32.35 -55.12
N PRO A 117 20.71 -32.02 -56.02
CA PRO A 117 21.20 -32.99 -56.98
C PRO A 117 22.01 -34.06 -56.25
N ALA A 118 21.60 -35.30 -56.47
CA ALA A 118 22.29 -36.50 -56.02
C ALA A 118 23.76 -36.49 -56.47
N GLN A 119 24.60 -37.00 -55.58
CA GLN A 119 25.95 -37.45 -55.88
C GLN A 119 25.91 -38.46 -57.03
N ASN A 120 26.85 -38.35 -57.96
CA ASN A 120 27.64 -39.50 -58.39
C ASN A 120 28.83 -39.09 -59.28
N ASP A 121 29.87 -39.88 -59.06
CA ASP A 121 31.03 -40.22 -59.88
C ASP A 121 32.16 -39.19 -60.01
N GLU A 122 33.32 -39.41 -59.38
CA GLU A 122 34.37 -40.42 -59.67
C GLU A 122 35.37 -39.90 -60.73
N PHE A 123 36.66 -40.06 -60.41
CA PHE A 123 37.86 -39.78 -61.20
C PHE A 123 38.16 -38.31 -61.57
N ASP A 124 39.15 -37.71 -60.89
CA ASP A 124 40.53 -37.83 -61.35
C ASP A 124 41.49 -37.14 -60.36
N VAL A 125 42.59 -37.82 -60.04
CA VAL A 125 43.75 -37.23 -59.36
C VAL A 125 44.74 -36.82 -60.45
N PRO A 126 44.89 -35.53 -60.81
CA PRO A 126 46.07 -35.09 -61.52
C PRO A 126 47.15 -34.74 -60.49
N GLY A 127 48.28 -35.45 -60.58
CA GLY A 127 49.45 -35.29 -59.72
C GLY A 127 50.13 -33.92 -59.78
N PRO A 128 51.26 -33.74 -59.08
CA PRO A 128 51.96 -32.46 -58.97
C PRO A 128 52.66 -32.13 -60.29
N ALA A 129 51.93 -31.48 -61.20
CA ALA A 129 52.48 -30.94 -62.43
C ALA A 129 53.05 -29.54 -62.18
N ASN A 130 54.35 -29.55 -61.93
CA ASN A 130 55.30 -28.45 -62.05
C ASN A 130 54.94 -27.44 -63.17
N LEU A 131 54.62 -26.18 -62.84
CA LEU A 131 54.63 -25.07 -63.80
C LEU A 131 55.10 -23.78 -63.11
N ASN A 132 56.37 -23.77 -62.69
CA ASN A 132 57.19 -22.56 -62.65
C ASN A 132 57.36 -22.03 -64.09
N ALA A 133 56.29 -21.43 -64.64
CA ALA A 133 56.34 -20.67 -65.87
C ALA A 133 55.63 -19.34 -65.62
N PRO A 134 56.29 -18.18 -65.74
CA PRO A 134 55.61 -16.90 -65.68
C PRO A 134 54.56 -16.89 -66.79
N ARG A 135 53.28 -16.90 -66.40
CA ARG A 135 52.16 -16.88 -67.32
C ARG A 135 52.29 -15.60 -68.14
N ALA A 136 52.62 -15.74 -69.43
CA ALA A 136 52.83 -14.61 -70.32
C ALA A 136 51.66 -13.64 -70.21
N THR A 137 51.95 -12.43 -69.71
CA THR A 137 50.97 -11.37 -69.55
C THR A 137 50.30 -11.10 -70.89
N PRO A 138 48.96 -11.20 -71.02
CA PRO A 138 48.25 -11.02 -72.28
C PRO A 138 48.27 -9.56 -72.80
N GLN A 139 49.12 -8.71 -72.24
CA GLN A 139 49.13 -7.25 -72.43
C GLN A 139 49.55 -6.77 -73.82
N ASN A 140 50.09 -7.63 -74.70
CA ASN A 140 50.64 -7.15 -75.98
C ASN A 140 50.34 -8.02 -77.21
N ARG A 141 49.26 -8.81 -77.19
CA ARG A 141 48.80 -9.46 -78.43
C ARG A 141 48.04 -8.43 -79.26
N GLN A 142 48.38 -8.25 -80.54
CA GLN A 142 47.58 -7.44 -81.47
C GLN A 142 46.20 -8.09 -81.63
N ILE A 143 45.23 -7.59 -80.90
CA ILE A 143 43.86 -8.06 -80.96
C ILE A 143 43.20 -7.41 -82.18
N GLY A 144 42.61 -8.23 -83.06
CA GLY A 144 41.87 -7.72 -84.21
C GLY A 144 40.71 -6.80 -83.78
N LYS A 145 40.39 -5.81 -84.61
CA LYS A 145 39.44 -4.71 -84.32
C LYS A 145 38.14 -5.17 -83.64
N LYS A 146 37.54 -6.29 -84.08
CA LYS A 146 36.30 -6.84 -83.49
C LYS A 146 36.46 -7.33 -82.05
N LYS A 147 37.59 -7.98 -81.74
CA LYS A 147 37.86 -8.53 -80.41
C LYS A 147 38.31 -7.42 -79.43
N ALA A 148 38.97 -6.38 -79.93
CA ALA A 148 39.29 -5.18 -79.15
C ALA A 148 38.01 -4.45 -78.71
N ALA A 149 37.04 -4.26 -79.63
CA ALA A 149 35.76 -3.66 -79.31
C ALA A 149 34.91 -4.51 -78.33
N SER A 150 34.96 -5.84 -78.45
CA SER A 150 34.27 -6.76 -77.52
C SER A 150 34.87 -6.69 -76.10
N LEU A 151 36.20 -6.66 -75.99
CA LEU A 151 36.89 -6.49 -74.70
C LEU A 151 36.59 -5.11 -74.09
N ALA A 152 36.63 -4.03 -74.87
CA ALA A 152 36.26 -2.71 -74.38
C ALA A 152 34.83 -2.66 -73.82
N ARG A 153 33.86 -3.33 -74.47
CA ARG A 153 32.48 -3.45 -73.95
C ARG A 153 32.42 -4.28 -72.67
N ARG A 154 33.22 -5.34 -72.54
CA ARG A 154 33.29 -6.17 -71.33
C ARG A 154 33.90 -5.40 -70.16
N ASP A 155 34.98 -4.66 -70.42
CA ASP A 155 35.65 -3.83 -69.41
C ASP A 155 34.75 -2.65 -69.00
N GLN A 156 34.02 -2.03 -69.93
CA GLN A 156 32.98 -1.04 -69.59
C GLN A 156 31.90 -1.62 -68.66
N ARG A 157 31.45 -2.87 -68.90
CA ARG A 157 30.47 -3.53 -68.02
C ARG A 157 31.04 -3.82 -66.64
N ARG A 158 32.30 -4.29 -66.54
CA ARG A 158 32.97 -4.50 -65.25
C ARG A 158 33.14 -3.19 -64.49
N ALA A 159 33.67 -2.16 -65.14
CA ALA A 159 33.82 -0.83 -64.56
C ALA A 159 32.49 -0.26 -64.08
N TYR A 160 31.39 -0.48 -64.82
CA TYR A 160 30.05 -0.07 -64.38
C TYR A 160 29.55 -0.85 -63.16
N HIS A 161 29.76 -2.17 -63.10
CA HIS A 161 29.39 -2.99 -61.95
C HIS A 161 30.23 -2.68 -60.71
N GLU A 162 31.53 -2.47 -60.87
CA GLU A 162 32.45 -2.03 -59.81
C GLU A 162 32.07 -0.64 -59.32
N PHE A 163 31.73 0.29 -60.21
CA PHE A 163 31.21 1.61 -59.84
C PHE A 163 29.91 1.50 -59.04
N LEU A 164 28.98 0.63 -59.45
CA LEU A 164 27.74 0.38 -58.70
C LEU A 164 27.98 -0.26 -57.33
N GLN A 165 28.93 -1.19 -57.23
CA GLN A 165 29.31 -1.80 -55.94
C GLN A 165 29.95 -0.75 -55.03
N ASN A 166 30.91 0.03 -55.54
CA ASN A 166 31.55 1.10 -54.80
C ASN A 166 30.53 2.17 -54.35
N GLN A 167 29.56 2.54 -55.22
CA GLN A 167 28.49 3.46 -54.85
C GLN A 167 27.58 2.90 -53.75
N ARG A 168 27.28 1.59 -53.76
CA ARG A 168 26.50 0.93 -52.70
C ARG A 168 27.28 0.85 -51.39
N GLU A 169 28.57 0.55 -51.45
CA GLU A 169 29.45 0.51 -50.28
C GLU A 169 29.61 1.91 -49.66
N GLN A 170 29.78 2.95 -50.49
CA GLN A 170 29.80 4.35 -50.02
C GLN A 170 28.50 4.71 -49.32
N ARG A 171 27.34 4.38 -49.88
CA ARG A 171 26.05 4.62 -49.22
C ARG A 171 25.92 3.87 -47.90
N ARG A 172 26.35 2.61 -47.83
CA ARG A 172 26.32 1.84 -46.59
C ARG A 172 27.20 2.46 -45.51
N LEU A 173 28.39 2.94 -45.87
CA LEU A 173 29.30 3.61 -44.93
C LEU A 173 28.73 4.95 -44.45
N GLU A 174 28.09 5.73 -45.33
CA GLU A 174 27.41 6.97 -44.96
C GLU A 174 26.20 6.70 -44.04
N GLU A 175 25.39 5.68 -44.34
CA GLU A 175 24.26 5.27 -43.51
C GLU A 175 24.72 4.75 -42.13
N GLU A 176 25.79 3.95 -42.08
CA GLU A 176 26.40 3.47 -40.82
C GLU A 176 26.94 4.63 -39.97
N ALA A 177 27.58 5.63 -40.59
CA ALA A 177 28.06 6.81 -39.89
C ALA A 177 26.91 7.65 -39.32
N VAL A 178 25.86 7.90 -40.12
CA VAL A 178 24.66 8.62 -39.67
C VAL A 178 23.90 7.84 -38.60
N ALA A 179 23.83 6.52 -38.70
CA ALA A 179 23.24 5.67 -37.68
C ALA A 179 24.03 5.76 -36.36
N ALA A 180 25.36 5.67 -36.42
CA ALA A 180 26.22 5.78 -35.25
C ALA A 180 26.08 7.16 -34.55
N GLU A 181 25.98 8.25 -35.31
CA GLU A 181 25.75 9.59 -34.76
C GLU A 181 24.39 9.71 -34.06
N ARG A 182 23.33 9.15 -34.66
CA ARG A 182 21.99 9.13 -34.05
C ARG A 182 21.96 8.29 -32.79
N GLU A 183 22.62 7.13 -32.78
CA GLU A 183 22.73 6.27 -31.60
C GLU A 183 23.55 6.92 -30.48
N ALA A 184 24.64 7.62 -30.83
CA ALA A 184 25.43 8.39 -29.87
C ALA A 184 24.60 9.53 -29.26
N ALA A 185 23.81 10.25 -30.07
CA ALA A 185 22.92 11.29 -29.57
C ALA A 185 21.85 10.71 -28.63
N LEU A 186 21.16 9.65 -29.04
CA LEU A 186 20.12 8.99 -28.24
C LEU A 186 20.67 8.37 -26.94
N SER A 187 21.87 7.78 -26.97
CA SER A 187 22.50 7.21 -25.77
C SER A 187 22.92 8.28 -24.77
N SER A 188 23.40 9.44 -25.24
CA SER A 188 23.72 10.57 -24.36
C SER A 188 22.48 11.14 -23.66
N GLU A 189 21.35 11.22 -24.36
CA GLU A 189 20.09 11.68 -23.78
C GLU A 189 19.52 10.66 -22.78
N LYS A 190 19.54 9.37 -23.14
CA LYS A 190 19.16 8.28 -22.23
C LYS A 190 20.02 8.28 -20.96
N ALA A 191 21.31 8.55 -21.06
CA ALA A 191 22.20 8.65 -19.90
C ALA A 191 21.80 9.80 -18.96
N ARG A 192 21.41 10.95 -19.51
CA ARG A 192 20.91 12.08 -18.70
C ARG A 192 19.61 11.76 -17.98
N ARG A 193 18.65 11.14 -18.67
CA ARG A 193 17.37 10.72 -18.06
C ARG A 193 17.61 9.69 -16.96
N LYS A 194 18.45 8.69 -17.22
CA LYS A 194 18.80 7.67 -16.24
C LYS A 194 19.44 8.26 -14.98
N ALA A 195 20.33 9.25 -15.12
CA ALA A 195 20.96 9.90 -13.97
C ALA A 195 19.92 10.66 -13.10
N ILE A 196 18.97 11.35 -13.75
CA ILE A 196 17.89 12.06 -13.05
C ILE A 196 16.93 11.08 -12.37
N GLU A 197 16.54 10.01 -13.06
CA GLU A 197 15.68 8.96 -12.49
C GLU A 197 16.35 8.28 -11.29
N GLN A 198 17.65 8.01 -11.36
CA GLN A 198 18.40 7.44 -10.24
C GLN A 198 18.41 8.36 -9.01
N ASP A 199 18.63 9.66 -9.21
CA ASP A 199 18.60 10.66 -8.14
C ASP A 199 17.18 10.81 -7.54
N ILE A 200 16.13 10.77 -8.37
CA ILE A 200 14.74 10.78 -7.88
C ILE A 200 14.46 9.53 -7.05
N VAL A 201 14.87 8.35 -7.52
CA VAL A 201 14.68 7.08 -6.80
C VAL A 201 15.45 7.06 -5.49
N GLU A 202 16.68 7.57 -5.47
CA GLU A 202 17.50 7.68 -4.27
C GLU A 202 16.84 8.61 -3.25
N ARG A 203 16.41 9.82 -3.66
CA ARG A 203 15.70 10.76 -2.78
C ARG A 203 14.38 10.19 -2.26
N ALA A 204 13.60 9.51 -3.10
CA ALA A 204 12.35 8.87 -2.68
C ALA A 204 12.61 7.72 -1.67
N ARG A 205 13.70 6.97 -1.86
CA ARG A 205 14.12 5.92 -0.93
C ARG A 205 14.54 6.49 0.41
N GLU A 206 15.34 7.55 0.42
CA GLU A 206 15.76 8.23 1.65
C GLU A 206 14.57 8.81 2.42
N GLU A 207 13.61 9.44 1.73
CA GLU A 207 12.41 9.96 2.37
C GLU A 207 11.55 8.85 3.00
N ARG A 208 11.41 7.72 2.31
CA ARG A 208 10.68 6.56 2.81
C ARG A 208 11.36 5.95 4.04
N GLU A 209 12.68 5.81 4.03
CA GLU A 209 13.44 5.32 5.18
C GLU A 209 13.36 6.30 6.36
N ARG A 210 13.46 7.60 6.12
CA ARG A 210 13.29 8.63 7.16
C ARG A 210 11.90 8.59 7.79
N LYS A 211 10.85 8.42 6.96
CA LYS A 211 9.47 8.29 7.45
C LYS A 211 9.31 7.03 8.30
N LYS A 212 9.85 5.90 7.82
CA LYS A 212 9.81 4.62 8.54
C LYS A 212 10.57 4.67 9.86
N GLU A 213 11.70 5.37 9.90
CA GLU A 213 12.49 5.55 11.13
C GLU A 213 11.78 6.47 12.12
N ALA A 214 11.15 7.55 11.66
CA ALA A 214 10.36 8.43 12.51
C ALA A 214 9.17 7.69 13.13
N GLU A 215 8.42 6.92 12.33
CA GLU A 215 7.30 6.10 12.80
C GLU A 215 7.75 5.02 13.78
N ARG A 216 8.87 4.33 13.48
CA ARG A 216 9.47 3.35 14.40
C ARG A 216 9.85 4.00 15.73
N LYS A 217 10.46 5.19 15.69
CA LYS A 217 10.87 5.92 16.88
C LYS A 217 9.66 6.35 17.72
N GLU A 218 8.60 6.87 17.08
CA GLU A 218 7.36 7.23 17.78
C GLU A 218 6.69 6.00 18.42
N ALA A 219 6.64 4.88 17.70
CA ALA A 219 6.11 3.61 18.21
C ALA A 219 6.93 3.08 19.40
N GLU A 220 8.26 3.18 19.35
CA GLU A 220 9.14 2.82 20.47
C GLU A 220 8.94 3.74 21.68
N GLU A 221 8.79 5.05 21.46
CA GLU A 221 8.52 6.02 22.53
C GLU A 221 7.16 5.78 23.18
N GLU A 222 6.14 5.45 22.39
CA GLU A 222 4.82 5.07 22.90
C GLU A 222 4.91 3.74 23.67
N GLY A 223 5.62 2.75 23.15
CA GLY A 223 5.88 1.49 23.84
C GLY A 223 6.54 1.72 25.21
N ARG A 224 7.59 2.54 25.25
CA ARG A 224 8.25 2.91 26.52
C ARG A 224 7.31 3.65 27.48
N ARG A 225 6.38 4.48 26.99
CA ARG A 225 5.36 5.12 27.85
C ARG A 225 4.43 4.07 28.44
N ARG A 226 3.91 3.16 27.61
CA ARG A 226 3.02 2.07 28.04
C ARG A 226 3.70 1.22 29.11
N ASP A 227 4.96 0.83 28.89
CA ASP A 227 5.73 0.02 29.84
C ASP A 227 5.96 0.75 31.17
N ARG A 228 6.31 2.05 31.14
CA ARG A 228 6.48 2.84 32.37
C ARG A 228 5.20 2.93 33.19
N VAL A 229 4.05 3.12 32.54
CA VAL A 229 2.75 3.17 33.23
C VAL A 229 2.46 1.81 33.86
N VAL A 230 2.55 0.72 33.08
CA VAL A 230 2.28 -0.63 33.56
C VAL A 230 3.21 -1.01 34.71
N ASP A 231 4.50 -0.67 34.62
CA ASP A 231 5.47 -0.94 35.69
C ASP A 231 5.18 -0.12 36.95
N THR A 232 4.79 1.15 36.80
CA THR A 232 4.41 1.98 37.94
C THR A 232 3.18 1.42 38.63
N VAL A 233 2.13 1.11 37.85
CA VAL A 233 0.91 0.47 38.37
C VAL A 233 1.25 -0.85 39.06
N ARG A 234 2.06 -1.71 38.45
CA ARG A 234 2.45 -3.01 39.02
C ARG A 234 3.22 -2.84 40.34
N LYS A 235 4.14 -1.88 40.41
CA LYS A 235 4.92 -1.59 41.63
C LYS A 235 4.02 -1.05 42.74
N GLU A 236 3.20 -0.05 42.44
CA GLU A 236 2.30 0.56 43.42
C GLU A 236 1.22 -0.42 43.89
N LEU A 237 0.65 -1.21 42.99
CA LEU A 237 -0.31 -2.26 43.34
C LEU A 237 0.33 -3.36 44.23
N LYS A 238 1.62 -3.65 44.05
CA LYS A 238 2.33 -4.62 44.89
C LYS A 238 2.61 -4.07 46.30
N VAL A 239 2.94 -2.79 46.42
CA VAL A 239 3.30 -2.15 47.69
C VAL A 239 2.04 -1.72 48.46
N LYS A 240 1.20 -0.90 47.85
CA LYS A 240 0.04 -0.25 48.49
C LYS A 240 -1.25 -1.07 48.38
N GLY A 241 -1.35 -1.95 47.36
CA GLY A 241 -2.60 -2.65 47.04
C GLY A 241 -3.67 -1.78 46.38
N VAL A 242 -3.39 -0.49 46.18
CA VAL A 242 -4.28 0.45 45.50
C VAL A 242 -3.47 1.45 44.69
N VAL A 243 -4.00 1.84 43.53
CA VAL A 243 -3.39 2.80 42.60
C VAL A 243 -4.48 3.76 42.11
N ASP A 244 -4.21 5.06 42.19
CA ASP A 244 -5.03 6.09 41.55
C ASP A 244 -4.64 6.21 40.07
N LEU A 245 -5.55 5.87 39.15
CA LEU A 245 -5.29 6.02 37.72
C LEU A 245 -5.41 7.50 37.28
N GLY A 246 -6.09 8.33 38.07
CA GLY A 246 -6.19 9.78 37.89
C GLY A 246 -4.83 10.47 38.01
N ASP A 247 -4.04 10.08 39.01
CA ASP A 247 -2.68 10.60 39.16
C ASP A 247 -1.79 10.24 37.95
N LEU A 248 -1.97 9.05 37.39
CA LEU A 248 -1.22 8.59 36.21
C LEU A 248 -1.65 9.30 34.92
N THR A 249 -2.94 9.61 34.77
CA THR A 249 -3.44 10.38 33.62
C THR A 249 -2.86 11.79 33.61
N TRP A 250 -2.79 12.45 34.76
CA TRP A 250 -2.12 13.76 34.89
C TRP A 250 -0.61 13.67 34.60
N LYS A 251 0.05 12.62 35.05
CA LYS A 251 1.51 12.45 34.89
C LYS A 251 1.93 12.19 33.44
N GLU A 252 1.16 11.40 32.69
CA GLU A 252 1.49 11.04 31.30
C GLU A 252 0.71 11.86 30.25
N LEU A 253 -0.18 12.77 30.70
CA LEU A 253 -1.04 13.61 29.85
C LEU A 253 -1.88 12.76 28.87
N LYS A 254 -2.51 11.71 29.39
CA LYS A 254 -3.34 10.77 28.63
C LYS A 254 -4.70 10.60 29.28
N ASP A 255 -5.65 10.13 28.48
CA ASP A 255 -7.01 9.90 28.94
C ASP A 255 -7.11 8.68 29.86
N MET A 256 -8.06 8.71 30.79
CA MET A 256 -8.32 7.60 31.72
C MET A 256 -8.59 6.29 30.98
N ALA A 257 -9.39 6.36 29.91
CA ALA A 257 -9.72 5.20 29.08
C ALA A 257 -8.47 4.54 28.46
N TRP A 258 -7.43 5.32 28.14
CA TRP A 258 -6.18 4.78 27.62
C TRP A 258 -5.42 4.00 28.69
N ILE A 259 -5.33 4.54 29.91
CA ILE A 259 -4.69 3.85 31.05
C ILE A 259 -5.47 2.60 31.45
N GLU A 260 -6.79 2.67 31.54
CA GLU A 260 -7.64 1.51 31.84
C GLU A 260 -7.46 0.39 30.80
N SER A 261 -7.37 0.76 29.52
CA SER A 261 -7.10 -0.17 28.42
C SER A 261 -5.73 -0.85 28.60
N LEU A 262 -4.69 -0.11 28.98
CA LEU A 262 -3.37 -0.68 29.28
C LEU A 262 -3.40 -1.62 30.47
N VAL A 263 -4.07 -1.25 31.56
CA VAL A 263 -4.20 -2.09 32.76
C VAL A 263 -4.93 -3.39 32.43
N ARG A 264 -5.96 -3.33 31.58
CA ARG A 264 -6.70 -4.49 31.08
C ARG A 264 -5.84 -5.35 30.16
N ALA A 265 -5.14 -4.76 29.20
CA ALA A 265 -4.26 -5.45 28.26
C ALA A 265 -3.04 -6.09 28.96
N ALA A 266 -2.53 -5.46 30.02
CA ALA A 266 -1.45 -5.99 30.85
C ALA A 266 -1.88 -7.16 31.75
N GLY A 267 -3.18 -7.53 31.74
CA GLY A 267 -3.70 -8.65 32.54
C GLY A 267 -3.66 -8.40 34.05
N LEU A 268 -3.68 -7.14 34.48
CA LEU A 268 -3.67 -6.80 35.92
C LEU A 268 -5.06 -6.99 36.56
N LEU A 269 -6.10 -7.09 35.75
CA LEU A 269 -7.47 -7.40 36.16
C LEU A 269 -7.67 -8.90 36.25
N ASN A 270 -7.75 -9.42 37.48
CA ASN A 270 -8.05 -10.84 37.70
C ASN A 270 -9.56 -11.02 37.89
N LYS A 271 -10.23 -11.52 36.85
CA LYS A 271 -11.63 -11.96 36.92
C LYS A 271 -11.65 -13.43 37.32
N LYS A 272 -11.60 -13.64 38.64
CA LYS A 272 -11.67 -14.92 39.39
C LYS A 272 -12.05 -16.18 38.59
N GLU A 273 -11.07 -17.05 38.33
CA GLU A 273 -11.21 -18.51 38.38
C GLU A 273 -10.21 -19.03 39.43
N GLY A 274 -10.70 -19.37 40.62
CA GLY A 274 -9.94 -20.10 41.66
C GLY A 274 -8.93 -19.32 42.53
N GLY A 275 -8.68 -18.03 42.27
CA GLY A 275 -7.69 -17.23 43.04
C GLY A 275 -8.26 -16.49 44.27
N ASP A 276 -7.49 -16.48 45.37
CA ASP A 276 -7.74 -15.72 46.63
C ASP A 276 -7.50 -14.20 46.52
N ARG A 277 -7.26 -13.68 45.30
CA ARG A 277 -6.96 -12.27 45.04
C ARG A 277 -7.88 -11.73 43.96
N TYR A 278 -8.50 -10.59 44.22
CA TYR A 278 -9.40 -9.93 43.28
C TYR A 278 -8.91 -8.51 42.99
N THR A 279 -8.65 -8.20 41.72
CA THR A 279 -8.24 -6.85 41.31
C THR A 279 -9.32 -6.26 40.42
N MET A 280 -9.82 -5.07 40.76
CA MET A 280 -10.85 -4.37 39.99
C MET A 280 -10.56 -2.88 39.85
N ILE A 281 -11.15 -2.27 38.81
CA ILE A 281 -11.21 -0.82 38.63
C ILE A 281 -12.55 -0.34 39.18
N THR A 282 -12.51 0.66 40.06
CA THR A 282 -13.68 1.33 40.61
C THR A 282 -14.21 2.37 39.63
N GLY A 283 -15.48 2.79 39.76
CA GLY A 283 -16.06 3.83 38.90
C GLY A 283 -15.39 5.21 39.01
N GLU A 284 -14.61 5.42 40.07
CA GLU A 284 -13.84 6.66 40.30
C GLU A 284 -12.42 6.60 39.72
N GLY A 285 -12.05 5.52 39.01
CA GLY A 285 -10.73 5.39 38.39
C GLY A 285 -9.64 4.85 39.32
N TRP A 286 -10.00 4.17 40.41
CA TRP A 286 -9.02 3.51 41.27
C TRP A 286 -8.86 2.03 40.92
N LEU A 287 -7.62 1.56 40.80
CA LEU A 287 -7.31 0.13 40.71
C LEU A 287 -7.06 -0.42 42.11
N VAL A 288 -7.92 -1.33 42.57
CA VAL A 288 -7.89 -1.88 43.94
C VAL A 288 -7.64 -3.38 43.89
N LYS A 289 -6.69 -3.84 44.71
CA LYS A 289 -6.40 -5.26 44.96
C LYS A 289 -6.97 -5.68 46.31
N LEU A 290 -7.97 -6.56 46.28
CA LEU A 290 -8.57 -7.17 47.45
C LEU A 290 -7.93 -8.54 47.69
N ASP A 291 -7.11 -8.61 48.73
CA ASP A 291 -6.58 -9.85 49.27
C ASP A 291 -7.47 -10.38 50.40
N LYS A 292 -7.31 -11.68 50.72
CA LYS A 292 -7.98 -12.33 51.86
C LYS A 292 -7.77 -11.58 53.18
N GLU A 293 -6.56 -11.09 53.43
CA GLU A 293 -6.21 -10.33 54.63
C GLU A 293 -7.04 -9.04 54.77
N VAL A 294 -7.06 -8.21 53.71
CA VAL A 294 -7.82 -6.95 53.67
C VAL A 294 -9.31 -7.22 53.89
N THR A 295 -9.81 -8.28 53.28
CA THR A 295 -11.20 -8.69 53.39
C THR A 295 -11.52 -9.15 54.83
N GLN A 296 -10.65 -9.95 55.45
CA GLN A 296 -10.80 -10.40 56.83
C GLN A 296 -10.76 -9.24 57.82
N GLU A 297 -9.85 -8.28 57.64
CA GLU A 297 -9.76 -7.09 58.47
C GLU A 297 -11.01 -6.21 58.35
N ALA A 298 -11.53 -6.02 57.13
CA ALA A 298 -12.78 -5.31 56.90
C ALA A 298 -13.97 -6.01 57.58
N TYR A 299 -14.05 -7.35 57.53
CA TYR A 299 -15.06 -8.10 58.27
C TYR A 299 -14.91 -7.96 59.79
N ALA A 300 -13.69 -8.01 60.33
CA ALA A 300 -13.45 -7.82 61.76
C ALA A 300 -13.89 -6.43 62.23
N GLN A 301 -13.56 -5.39 61.46
CA GLN A 301 -14.02 -4.03 61.74
C GLN A 301 -15.55 -3.89 61.61
N ALA A 302 -16.17 -4.57 60.64
CA ALA A 302 -17.61 -4.59 60.47
C ALA A 302 -18.32 -5.28 61.63
N VAL A 303 -17.80 -6.38 62.17
CA VAL A 303 -18.34 -7.04 63.38
C VAL A 303 -18.28 -6.09 64.57
N ALA A 304 -17.13 -5.46 64.82
CA ALA A 304 -16.98 -4.49 65.91
C ALA A 304 -17.90 -3.26 65.75
N PHE A 305 -18.21 -2.86 64.51
CA PHE A 305 -19.16 -1.80 64.22
C PHE A 305 -20.62 -2.26 64.43
N GLY A 306 -20.94 -3.49 64.03
CA GLY A 306 -22.27 -4.09 64.21
C GLY A 306 -22.63 -4.29 65.69
N GLU A 307 -21.68 -4.74 66.52
CA GLU A 307 -21.89 -4.88 67.98
C GLU A 307 -22.34 -3.56 68.65
N ARG A 308 -21.97 -2.41 68.08
CA ARG A 308 -22.38 -1.08 68.56
C ARG A 308 -23.71 -0.61 67.99
N ASN A 309 -24.19 -1.20 66.90
CA ASN A 309 -25.36 -0.78 66.12
C ASN A 309 -26.40 -1.91 65.99
N ASN A 310 -26.72 -2.60 67.10
CA ASN A 310 -27.73 -3.68 67.15
C ASN A 310 -27.44 -4.91 66.27
N GLY A 311 -26.18 -5.16 65.91
CA GLY A 311 -25.78 -6.34 65.15
C GLY A 311 -26.04 -6.26 63.64
N GLU A 312 -26.54 -5.13 63.14
CA GLU A 312 -26.80 -4.92 61.71
C GLU A 312 -25.75 -4.01 61.09
N VAL A 313 -25.29 -4.36 59.89
CA VAL A 313 -24.37 -3.52 59.09
C VAL A 313 -24.94 -3.43 57.69
N ALA A 314 -25.34 -2.22 57.28
CA ALA A 314 -25.82 -1.98 55.92
C ALA A 314 -24.67 -2.13 54.90
N LEU A 315 -25.00 -2.50 53.67
CA LEU A 315 -24.00 -2.69 52.61
C LEU A 315 -23.14 -1.44 52.37
N ASN A 316 -23.73 -0.25 52.43
CA ASN A 316 -23.02 1.02 52.27
C ASN A 316 -22.01 1.25 53.42
N GLN A 317 -22.39 0.90 54.66
CA GLN A 317 -21.50 1.00 55.82
C GLN A 317 -20.34 0.02 55.70
N PHE A 318 -20.61 -1.21 55.23
CA PHE A 318 -19.55 -2.17 54.95
C PHE A 318 -18.60 -1.68 53.85
N ALA A 319 -19.12 -1.06 52.79
CA ALA A 319 -18.32 -0.47 51.73
C ALA A 319 -17.40 0.66 52.26
N GLU A 320 -17.90 1.53 53.14
CA GLU A 320 -17.09 2.57 53.80
C GLU A 320 -16.00 1.98 54.70
N ILE A 321 -16.29 0.91 55.44
CA ILE A 321 -15.31 0.20 56.26
C ILE A 321 -14.23 -0.42 55.36
N LEU A 322 -14.63 -1.10 54.29
CA LEU A 322 -13.70 -1.68 53.32
C LEU A 322 -12.81 -0.61 52.68
N GLN A 323 -13.38 0.54 52.29
CA GLN A 323 -12.63 1.67 51.76
C GLN A 323 -11.61 2.19 52.77
N LYS A 324 -11.98 2.33 54.05
CA LYS A 324 -11.07 2.76 55.13
C LYS A 324 -9.90 1.79 55.30
N VAL A 325 -10.15 0.48 55.31
CA VAL A 325 -9.10 -0.53 55.45
C VAL A 325 -8.14 -0.49 54.25
N VAL A 326 -8.66 -0.42 53.03
CA VAL A 326 -7.85 -0.31 51.80
C VAL A 326 -6.98 0.95 51.83
N LEU A 327 -7.55 2.09 52.22
CA LEU A 327 -6.82 3.37 52.32
C LEU A 327 -5.80 3.39 53.46
N GLN A 328 -6.07 2.72 54.58
CA GLN A 328 -5.10 2.56 55.68
C GLN A 328 -3.89 1.76 55.21
N ARG A 329 -4.11 0.65 54.50
CA ARG A 329 -3.03 -0.14 53.89
C ARG A 329 -2.23 0.64 52.85
N ALA A 330 -2.87 1.57 52.14
CA ALA A 330 -2.19 2.42 51.17
C ALA A 330 -1.24 3.46 51.78
N LYS A 331 -1.47 3.83 53.06
CA LYS A 331 -0.69 4.83 53.80
C LYS A 331 0.47 4.23 54.60
N GLY A 332 0.43 2.94 54.90
CA GLY A 332 1.47 2.21 55.64
C GLY A 332 2.60 1.73 54.73
#